data_AF-A0A4P9X303-F1
#
_entry.id   AF-A0A4P9X303-F1
#
_cell.length_a   1.000
_cell.length_b   1.000
_cell.length_c   1.000
_cell.angle_alpha   90.00
_cell.angle_beta   90.00
_cell.angle_gamma   90.00
#
_symmetry.space_group_name_H-M   'P 1'
#
loop_
_entity.id
_entity.type
_entity.pdbx_description
1 polymer ?
#
loop_
_entity_poly.entity_id
_entity_poly.type
_entity_poly.pdbx_seq_one_letter_code
_entity_poly.pdbx_strand_id
1 'polypeptide(L)'
;CGHAVQLHGLCALCGRDLSVPDFMGSDQQRARIRMTHDASGVTVSESEAERIEMDTAIRLRQHRKLSLVLDLDQTVIHATVDPTVGEWMQRMPDAPVLQDVFHFTLDPGGFVYYVKLRPGTRAFVERMAQRYELHIYTMGTRKYALAVARLLDPDGRYFQGRILSRDDSGSFAFKSIQRLFPSDQSMVVVVDDRGDVWEWPRNLIKIKPYDFFQGIGDINEPVYAAGKRAERPAADGDGGGDESGRSSPEAASADAGAAVAALRPMLVDHDRDLEVVGQILENVHEAFYRAPLSGALLDDSTRRQLRLVPPDVKTILPALKRGVFRGCTFCFSAVVPRGVPFARHDTVIMATAFGARCVPDLDAALDAPGGRPGDARPGAADGDGDGDGVTHLIAQQAGTDKVHRALRSGRVHVVDPGWLTACISAWRRVPEAPFYVGPPPARPRLPAVQAAPA
;
A
#
# COMPACT_ATOMS: atom_id res chain seq x y z
N CYS A 1 19.59 -13.30 -38.15
CA CYS A 1 19.21 -12.46 -36.99
C CYS A 1 18.10 -13.20 -36.23
N GLY A 2 18.11 -13.18 -34.89
CA GLY A 2 17.07 -13.83 -34.07
C GLY A 2 15.84 -12.96 -33.77
N HIS A 3 15.84 -11.68 -34.20
CA HIS A 3 14.74 -10.72 -34.02
C HIS A 3 14.30 -10.49 -32.56
N ALA A 4 15.23 -10.68 -31.59
CA ALA A 4 14.97 -10.62 -30.15
C ALA A 4 14.66 -9.22 -29.60
N VAL A 5 15.02 -8.16 -30.32
CA VAL A 5 14.75 -6.76 -29.95
C VAL A 5 14.09 -6.04 -31.12
N GLN A 6 12.98 -5.38 -30.84
CA GLN A 6 12.18 -4.64 -31.81
C GLN A 6 11.97 -3.19 -31.36
N LEU A 7 11.91 -2.27 -32.31
CA LEU A 7 11.55 -0.88 -32.12
C LEU A 7 10.44 -0.54 -33.13
N HIS A 8 9.23 -0.23 -32.65
CA HIS A 8 8.06 0.04 -33.49
C HIS A 8 7.78 -1.04 -34.56
N GLY A 9 8.00 -2.31 -34.21
CA GLY A 9 7.79 -3.44 -35.13
C GLY A 9 8.96 -3.73 -36.08
N LEU A 10 10.04 -2.93 -36.06
CA LEU A 10 11.26 -3.19 -36.81
C LEU A 10 12.29 -3.91 -35.94
N CYS A 11 13.02 -4.88 -36.48
CA CYS A 11 14.16 -5.47 -35.76
C CYS A 11 15.28 -4.45 -35.56
N ALA A 12 15.70 -4.24 -34.31
CA ALA A 12 16.76 -3.29 -33.96
C ALA A 12 18.16 -3.68 -34.51
N LEU A 13 18.36 -4.94 -34.92
CA LEU A 13 19.66 -5.44 -35.39
C LEU A 13 19.77 -5.50 -36.91
N CYS A 14 18.72 -5.91 -37.61
CA CYS A 14 18.75 -6.11 -39.07
C CYS A 14 17.82 -5.17 -39.85
N GLY A 15 17.01 -4.35 -39.16
CA GLY A 15 16.07 -3.41 -39.79
C GLY A 15 14.88 -4.06 -40.49
N ARG A 16 14.71 -5.39 -40.41
CA ARG A 16 13.57 -6.09 -41.00
C ARG A 16 12.27 -5.62 -40.32
N ASP A 17 11.26 -5.30 -41.12
CA ASP A 17 9.90 -5.07 -40.65
C ASP A 17 9.25 -6.39 -40.24
N LEU A 18 8.93 -6.52 -38.96
CA LEU A 18 8.31 -7.70 -38.36
C LEU A 18 6.81 -7.50 -38.13
N SER A 19 6.25 -6.37 -38.56
CA SER A 19 4.80 -6.12 -38.52
C SER A 19 4.03 -6.91 -39.59
N VAL A 20 4.73 -7.50 -40.56
CA VAL A 20 4.13 -8.32 -41.62
C VAL A 20 4.24 -9.80 -41.23
N PRO A 21 3.13 -10.58 -41.22
CA PRO A 21 3.19 -12.00 -40.87
C PRO A 21 3.94 -12.80 -41.96
N ASP A 22 5.01 -13.50 -41.58
CA ASP A 22 5.66 -14.49 -42.44
C ASP A 22 4.83 -15.79 -42.50
N PHE A 23 4.85 -16.46 -43.66
CA PHE A 23 4.11 -17.69 -43.96
C PHE A 23 4.49 -18.89 -43.05
N MET A 24 5.59 -18.79 -42.29
CA MET A 24 6.12 -19.82 -41.38
C MET A 24 5.75 -19.61 -39.90
N GLY A 25 4.87 -18.66 -39.60
CA GLY A 25 4.51 -18.26 -38.25
C GLY A 25 4.89 -16.80 -38.01
N SER A 26 4.08 -16.06 -37.25
CA SER A 26 4.28 -14.61 -37.14
C SER A 26 5.46 -14.29 -36.22
N ASP A 27 6.58 -13.84 -36.79
CA ASP A 27 7.72 -13.26 -36.06
C ASP A 27 7.30 -12.06 -35.16
N GLN A 28 6.11 -11.47 -35.39
CA GLN A 28 5.42 -10.54 -34.49
C GLN A 28 5.28 -11.06 -33.04
N GLN A 29 5.23 -12.38 -32.81
CA GLN A 29 5.01 -12.91 -31.46
C GLN A 29 6.30 -13.03 -30.64
N ARG A 30 7.47 -12.95 -31.29
CA ARG A 30 8.73 -13.28 -30.62
C ARG A 30 9.16 -12.24 -29.62
N ALA A 31 8.89 -10.95 -29.87
CA ALA A 31 9.28 -9.85 -28.98
C ALA A 31 8.07 -9.00 -28.60
N ARG A 32 7.33 -9.45 -27.58
CA ARG A 32 6.10 -8.81 -27.08
C ARG A 32 6.29 -8.05 -25.77
N ILE A 33 7.41 -8.26 -25.09
CA ILE A 33 7.61 -7.74 -23.73
C ILE A 33 8.17 -6.32 -23.81
N ARG A 34 7.45 -5.36 -23.22
CA ARG A 34 7.92 -3.98 -23.09
C ARG A 34 8.86 -3.87 -21.89
N MET A 35 10.15 -3.70 -22.13
CA MET A 35 11.15 -3.55 -21.06
C MET A 35 11.34 -2.10 -20.59
N THR A 36 10.83 -1.14 -21.34
CA THR A 36 10.94 0.28 -21.00
C THR A 36 9.78 0.74 -20.13
N HIS A 37 10.04 1.79 -19.33
CA HIS A 37 9.04 2.44 -18.49
C HIS A 37 8.20 3.47 -19.25
N ASP A 38 8.50 3.67 -20.54
CA ASP A 38 7.83 4.61 -21.42
C ASP A 38 7.25 3.91 -22.65
N ALA A 39 6.35 4.59 -23.36
CA ALA A 39 5.81 4.15 -24.63
C ALA A 39 6.80 4.31 -25.81
N SER A 40 8.13 4.19 -25.60
CA SER A 40 9.14 4.27 -26.67
C SER A 40 9.01 3.20 -27.76
N GLY A 41 8.15 2.20 -27.57
CA GLY A 41 7.86 1.18 -28.57
C GLY A 41 8.94 0.11 -28.70
N VAL A 42 9.86 0.02 -27.73
CA VAL A 42 10.84 -1.05 -27.63
C VAL A 42 10.19 -2.30 -27.03
N THR A 43 10.27 -3.42 -27.74
CA THR A 43 9.88 -4.73 -27.23
C THR A 43 10.99 -5.75 -27.39
N VAL A 44 11.03 -6.72 -26.48
CA VAL A 44 12.03 -7.79 -26.50
C VAL A 44 11.37 -9.16 -26.38
N SER A 45 12.10 -10.20 -26.75
CA SER A 45 11.71 -11.60 -26.54
C SER A 45 11.80 -12.01 -25.08
N GLU A 46 11.08 -13.07 -24.71
CA GLU A 46 11.10 -13.64 -23.36
C GLU A 46 12.53 -13.95 -22.88
N SER A 47 13.32 -14.64 -23.70
CA SER A 47 14.72 -14.94 -23.39
C SER A 47 15.61 -13.69 -23.21
N GLU A 48 15.28 -12.60 -23.89
CA GLU A 48 16.04 -11.35 -23.79
C GLU A 48 15.60 -10.54 -22.56
N ALA A 49 14.30 -10.57 -22.24
CA ALA A 49 13.76 -10.02 -21.00
C ALA A 49 14.39 -10.70 -19.77
N GLU A 50 14.42 -12.04 -19.75
CA GLU A 50 15.07 -12.83 -18.69
C GLU A 50 16.55 -12.46 -18.53
N ARG A 51 17.27 -12.26 -19.64
CA ARG A 51 18.68 -11.85 -19.61
C ARG A 51 18.86 -10.46 -18.99
N ILE A 52 18.06 -9.48 -19.43
CA ILE A 52 18.10 -8.10 -18.92
C ILE A 52 17.77 -8.07 -17.42
N GLU A 53 16.78 -8.85 -16.99
CA GLU A 53 16.42 -8.98 -15.58
C GLU A 53 17.52 -9.66 -14.75
N MET A 54 18.13 -10.72 -15.27
CA MET A 54 19.24 -11.40 -14.62
C MET A 54 20.44 -10.47 -14.42
N ASP A 55 20.80 -9.71 -15.45
CA ASP A 55 21.87 -8.70 -15.37
C ASP A 55 21.53 -7.59 -14.35
N THR A 56 20.26 -7.17 -14.33
CA THR A 56 19.75 -6.21 -13.34
C THR A 56 19.84 -6.76 -11.92
N ALA A 57 19.41 -8.01 -11.69
CA ALA A 57 19.48 -8.66 -10.38
C ALA A 57 20.92 -8.83 -9.90
N ILE A 58 21.85 -9.21 -10.79
CA ILE A 58 23.28 -9.30 -10.49
C ILE A 58 23.83 -7.92 -10.06
N ARG A 59 23.57 -6.88 -10.85
CA ARG A 59 24.01 -5.50 -10.55
C ARG A 59 23.45 -5.02 -9.21
N LEU A 60 22.15 -5.23 -8.96
CA LEU A 60 21.52 -4.84 -7.70
C LEU A 60 22.14 -5.59 -6.52
N ARG A 61 22.39 -6.90 -6.63
CA ARG A 61 23.05 -7.70 -5.57
C ARG A 61 24.46 -7.21 -5.27
N GLN A 62 25.24 -6.90 -6.30
CA GLN A 62 26.60 -6.34 -6.15
C GLN A 62 26.60 -5.02 -5.39
N HIS A 63 25.61 -4.16 -5.65
CA HIS A 63 25.43 -2.90 -4.92
C HIS A 63 24.63 -3.04 -3.62
N ARG A 64 24.28 -4.27 -3.23
CA ARG A 64 23.39 -4.57 -2.09
C ARG A 64 22.12 -3.74 -2.15
N LYS A 65 21.42 -3.73 -3.29
CA LYS A 65 20.15 -3.03 -3.50
C LYS A 65 19.01 -3.99 -3.82
N LEU A 66 17.80 -3.55 -3.55
CA LEU A 66 16.55 -4.15 -4.03
C LEU A 66 15.85 -3.18 -5.00
N SER A 67 14.73 -3.56 -5.58
CA SER A 67 13.89 -2.64 -6.37
C SER A 67 12.69 -2.18 -5.53
N LEU A 68 12.39 -0.89 -5.52
CA LEU A 68 11.23 -0.30 -4.86
C LEU A 68 10.33 0.36 -5.89
N VAL A 69 9.12 -0.17 -6.04
CA VAL A 69 8.04 0.46 -6.81
C VAL A 69 7.21 1.31 -5.88
N LEU A 70 7.14 2.61 -6.16
CA LEU A 70 6.51 3.62 -5.33
C LEU A 70 5.34 4.25 -6.08
N ASP A 71 4.17 4.21 -5.46
CA ASP A 71 3.02 5.00 -5.90
C ASP A 71 3.13 6.48 -5.49
N LEU A 72 2.32 7.35 -6.12
CA LEU A 72 2.33 8.79 -5.87
C LEU A 72 1.17 9.24 -4.97
N ASP A 73 -0.04 9.26 -5.54
CA ASP A 73 -1.24 9.85 -4.95
C ASP A 73 -1.69 9.08 -3.71
N GLN A 74 -1.93 9.79 -2.61
CA GLN A 74 -2.20 9.24 -1.27
C GLN A 74 -1.11 8.31 -0.70
N THR A 75 0.02 8.14 -1.40
CA THR A 75 1.20 7.39 -0.94
C THR A 75 2.29 8.33 -0.42
N VAL A 76 2.92 9.13 -1.30
CA VAL A 76 3.96 10.13 -0.94
C VAL A 76 3.52 11.57 -1.18
N ILE A 77 2.38 11.78 -1.84
CA ILE A 77 1.77 13.09 -2.07
C ILE A 77 0.25 13.03 -1.88
N HIS A 78 -0.38 14.18 -1.72
CA HIS A 78 -1.83 14.33 -1.90
C HIS A 78 -2.04 15.51 -2.85
N ALA A 79 -2.90 15.34 -3.86
CA ALA A 79 -3.14 16.33 -4.89
C ALA A 79 -4.61 16.76 -4.95
N THR A 80 -4.84 18.02 -5.31
CA THR A 80 -6.17 18.58 -5.57
C THR A 80 -6.13 19.60 -6.70
N VAL A 81 -7.28 19.88 -7.31
CA VAL A 81 -7.48 20.95 -8.30
C VAL A 81 -8.36 22.08 -7.75
N ASP A 82 -8.68 22.03 -6.45
CA ASP A 82 -9.51 23.03 -5.78
C ASP A 82 -8.78 24.40 -5.76
N PRO A 83 -9.34 25.45 -6.38
CA PRO A 83 -8.70 26.76 -6.44
C PRO A 83 -8.55 27.44 -5.07
N THR A 84 -9.32 27.03 -4.06
CA THR A 84 -9.24 27.59 -2.70
C THR A 84 -7.85 27.43 -2.08
N VAL A 85 -7.10 26.38 -2.47
CA VAL A 85 -5.71 26.20 -2.04
C VAL A 85 -4.82 27.35 -2.53
N GLY A 86 -5.03 27.81 -3.76
CA GLY A 86 -4.33 28.96 -4.32
C GLY A 86 -4.62 30.25 -3.56
N GLU A 87 -5.88 30.45 -3.16
CA GLU A 87 -6.26 31.59 -2.31
C GLU A 87 -5.57 31.53 -0.94
N TRP A 88 -5.45 30.35 -0.33
CA TRP A 88 -4.74 30.18 0.93
C TRP A 88 -3.24 30.47 0.80
N MET A 89 -2.60 29.99 -0.26
CA MET A 89 -1.19 30.27 -0.52
C MET A 89 -0.92 31.77 -0.71
N GLN A 90 -1.85 32.51 -1.31
CA GLN A 90 -1.74 33.96 -1.46
C GLN A 90 -1.97 34.71 -0.15
N ARG A 91 -2.97 34.27 0.64
CA ARG A 91 -3.37 34.97 1.88
C ARG A 91 -2.51 34.62 3.08
N MET A 92 -1.90 33.44 3.10
CA MET A 92 -1.14 32.89 4.21
C MET A 92 0.17 32.24 3.73
N PRO A 93 1.05 32.97 3.01
CA PRO A 93 2.23 32.38 2.35
C PRO A 93 3.21 31.72 3.33
N ASP A 94 3.31 32.21 4.57
CA ASP A 94 4.22 31.70 5.60
C ASP A 94 3.57 30.66 6.53
N ALA A 95 2.35 30.20 6.23
CA ALA A 95 1.68 29.21 7.06
C ALA A 95 2.44 27.87 7.05
N PRO A 96 2.86 27.33 8.21
CA PRO A 96 3.61 26.07 8.26
C PRO A 96 2.91 24.89 7.60
N VAL A 97 1.56 24.86 7.62
CA VAL A 97 0.79 23.81 6.95
C VAL A 97 1.03 23.77 5.44
N LEU A 98 1.26 24.95 4.82
CA LEU A 98 1.40 25.13 3.38
C LEU A 98 2.85 24.95 2.94
N GLN A 99 3.78 24.76 3.87
CA GLN A 99 5.13 24.30 3.55
C GLN A 99 5.03 23.00 2.74
N ASP A 100 5.84 22.86 1.69
CA ASP A 100 5.81 21.72 0.78
C ASP A 100 4.47 21.50 0.05
N VAL A 101 3.62 22.54 -0.05
CA VAL A 101 2.56 22.63 -1.06
C VAL A 101 3.12 23.29 -2.31
N PHE A 102 3.08 22.55 -3.41
CA PHE A 102 3.54 22.98 -4.73
C PHE A 102 2.35 23.11 -5.66
N HIS A 103 2.52 23.85 -6.76
CA HIS A 103 1.51 23.90 -7.80
C HIS A 103 2.11 23.89 -9.20
N PHE A 104 1.38 23.35 -10.17
CA PHE A 104 1.76 23.36 -11.58
C PHE A 104 0.53 23.25 -12.48
N THR A 105 0.68 23.64 -13.74
CA THR A 105 -0.29 23.39 -14.81
C THR A 105 0.29 22.39 -15.80
N LEU A 106 -0.53 21.43 -16.25
CA LEU A 106 -0.08 20.40 -17.21
C LEU A 106 -0.22 20.84 -18.66
N ASP A 107 -1.24 21.63 -18.95
CA ASP A 107 -1.55 22.14 -20.28
C ASP A 107 -1.84 23.66 -20.21
N PRO A 108 -1.46 24.45 -21.23
CA PRO A 108 -1.81 25.86 -21.29
C PRO A 108 -3.33 26.07 -21.19
N GLY A 109 -3.77 26.91 -20.25
CA GLY A 109 -5.21 27.14 -20.00
C GLY A 109 -5.93 26.01 -19.25
N GLY A 110 -5.20 24.96 -18.82
CA GLY A 110 -5.74 23.91 -17.96
C GLY A 110 -5.85 24.32 -16.49
N PHE A 111 -6.37 23.42 -15.67
CA PHE A 111 -6.46 23.61 -14.22
C PHE A 111 -5.07 23.62 -13.57
N VAL A 112 -4.98 24.32 -12.43
CA VAL A 112 -3.82 24.28 -11.55
C VAL A 112 -3.94 23.08 -10.63
N TYR A 113 -2.92 22.24 -10.61
CA TYR A 113 -2.78 21.16 -9.64
C TYR A 113 -2.06 21.71 -8.42
N TYR A 114 -2.59 21.46 -7.24
CA TYR A 114 -1.93 21.69 -5.96
C TYR A 114 -1.52 20.35 -5.38
N VAL A 115 -0.26 20.22 -5.01
CA VAL A 115 0.33 18.96 -4.54
C VAL A 115 1.04 19.21 -3.22
N LYS A 116 0.56 18.55 -2.17
CA LYS A 116 1.22 18.49 -0.87
C LYS A 116 2.14 17.26 -0.83
N LEU A 117 3.41 17.45 -0.51
CA LEU A 117 4.29 16.32 -0.18
C LEU A 117 3.94 15.79 1.21
N ARG A 118 3.85 14.47 1.34
CA ARG A 118 3.74 13.82 2.64
C ARG A 118 4.96 14.15 3.51
N PRO A 119 4.80 14.38 4.83
CA PRO A 119 5.91 14.73 5.69
C PRO A 119 7.07 13.73 5.58
N GLY A 120 8.28 14.27 5.35
CA GLY A 120 9.49 13.45 5.23
C GLY A 120 9.73 12.82 3.86
N THR A 121 8.91 13.07 2.83
CA THR A 121 9.05 12.47 1.50
C THR A 121 10.46 12.61 0.90
N ARG A 122 11.09 13.78 0.94
CA ARG A 122 12.45 13.97 0.39
C ARG A 122 13.49 13.10 1.10
N ALA A 123 13.48 13.13 2.43
CA ALA A 123 14.37 12.31 3.25
C ALA A 123 14.09 10.81 3.08
N PHE A 124 12.82 10.43 2.90
CA PHE A 124 12.44 9.05 2.57
C PHE A 124 13.06 8.61 1.24
N VAL A 125 12.87 9.37 0.16
CA VAL A 125 13.43 9.06 -1.17
C VAL A 125 14.96 8.93 -1.12
N GLU A 126 15.64 9.91 -0.50
CA GLU A 126 17.10 9.90 -0.37
C GLU A 126 17.60 8.67 0.42
N ARG A 127 17.00 8.39 1.59
CA ARG A 127 17.37 7.22 2.40
C ARG A 127 17.11 5.91 1.65
N MET A 128 15.94 5.77 1.02
CA MET A 128 15.59 4.55 0.31
C MET A 128 16.48 4.34 -0.92
N ALA A 129 16.88 5.40 -1.63
CA ALA A 129 17.78 5.30 -2.77
C ALA A 129 19.16 4.69 -2.45
N GLN A 130 19.58 4.68 -1.18
CA GLN A 130 20.82 4.02 -0.76
C GLN A 130 20.70 2.49 -0.78
N ARG A 131 19.50 1.95 -0.56
CA ARG A 131 19.20 0.52 -0.41
C ARG A 131 18.32 -0.05 -1.52
N TYR A 132 17.68 0.83 -2.29
CA TYR A 132 16.72 0.49 -3.32
C TYR A 132 17.02 1.27 -4.61
N GLU A 133 16.79 0.62 -5.75
CA GLU A 133 16.58 1.29 -7.02
C GLU A 133 15.10 1.68 -7.12
N LEU A 134 14.83 2.97 -7.30
CA LEU A 134 13.48 3.52 -7.17
C LEU A 134 12.78 3.60 -8.53
N HIS A 135 11.52 3.20 -8.55
CA HIS A 135 10.60 3.25 -9.69
C HIS A 135 9.32 3.94 -9.26
N ILE A 136 8.79 4.85 -10.07
CA ILE A 136 7.43 5.38 -9.91
C ILE A 136 6.47 4.52 -10.72
N TYR A 137 5.35 4.12 -10.11
CA TYR A 137 4.22 3.52 -10.81
C TYR A 137 2.89 4.10 -10.33
N THR A 138 2.32 5.01 -11.11
CA THR A 138 1.10 5.77 -10.78
C THR A 138 -0.03 5.52 -11.81
N MET A 139 -1.27 5.72 -11.37
CA MET A 139 -2.46 5.81 -12.24
C MET A 139 -2.71 7.22 -12.80
N GLY A 140 -1.85 8.19 -12.47
CA GLY A 140 -1.81 9.49 -13.14
C GLY A 140 -1.29 9.41 -14.58
N THR A 141 -1.54 10.46 -15.36
CA THR A 141 -1.00 10.59 -16.72
C THR A 141 0.53 10.75 -16.71
N ARG A 142 1.18 10.54 -17.85
CA ARG A 142 2.65 10.68 -17.95
C ARG A 142 3.11 12.10 -17.65
N LYS A 143 2.38 13.11 -18.14
CA LYS A 143 2.67 14.53 -17.86
C LYS A 143 2.58 14.82 -16.36
N TYR A 144 1.54 14.30 -15.70
CA TYR A 144 1.38 14.43 -14.25
C TYR A 144 2.53 13.76 -13.48
N ALA A 145 2.83 12.50 -13.81
CA ALA A 145 3.89 11.73 -13.17
C ALA A 145 5.26 12.43 -13.29
N LEU A 146 5.58 12.99 -14.46
CA LEU A 146 6.82 13.74 -14.68
C LEU A 146 6.86 15.05 -13.88
N ALA A 147 5.74 15.77 -13.78
CA ALA A 147 5.65 16.98 -12.98
C ALA A 147 5.87 16.69 -11.49
N VAL A 148 5.19 15.67 -10.95
CA VAL A 148 5.37 15.23 -9.56
C VAL A 148 6.78 14.70 -9.32
N ALA A 149 7.34 13.90 -10.23
CA ALA A 149 8.70 13.38 -10.09
C ALA A 149 9.74 14.50 -9.95
N ARG A 150 9.58 15.63 -10.65
CA ARG A 150 10.45 16.81 -10.48
C ARG A 150 10.31 17.48 -9.13
N LEU A 151 9.13 17.41 -8.50
CA LEU A 151 8.96 17.87 -7.12
C LEU A 151 9.73 16.96 -6.16
N LEU A 152 9.64 15.64 -6.34
CA LEU A 152 10.29 14.63 -5.49
C LEU A 152 11.83 14.60 -5.66
N ASP A 153 12.29 14.66 -6.91
CA ASP A 153 13.67 14.49 -7.34
C ASP A 153 14.04 15.57 -8.38
N PRO A 154 14.30 16.83 -7.94
CA PRO A 154 14.54 17.95 -8.83
C PRO A 154 15.75 17.77 -9.76
N ASP A 155 16.75 17.04 -9.28
CA ASP A 155 18.00 16.78 -10.01
C ASP A 155 17.93 15.50 -10.86
N GLY A 156 16.82 14.75 -10.82
CA GLY A 156 16.64 13.50 -11.58
C GLY A 156 17.61 12.37 -11.19
N ARG A 157 18.11 12.35 -9.95
CA ARG A 157 19.14 11.41 -9.49
C ARG A 157 18.58 10.04 -9.15
N TYR A 158 17.37 9.98 -8.62
CA TYR A 158 16.81 8.81 -7.94
C TYR A 158 15.90 7.98 -8.84
N PHE A 159 14.97 8.62 -9.56
CA PHE A 159 14.01 7.91 -10.42
C PHE A 159 14.48 7.82 -11.86
N GLN A 160 15.23 8.82 -12.35
CA GLN A 160 15.69 8.88 -13.74
C GLN A 160 14.52 8.61 -14.72
N GLY A 161 14.67 7.68 -15.65
CA GLY A 161 13.60 7.27 -16.57
C GLY A 161 12.63 6.21 -16.03
N ARG A 162 12.77 5.76 -14.78
CA ARG A 162 11.96 4.65 -14.20
C ARG A 162 10.59 5.13 -13.71
N ILE A 163 9.81 5.70 -14.62
CA ILE A 163 8.50 6.29 -14.33
C ILE A 163 7.46 5.65 -15.25
N LEU A 164 6.61 4.81 -14.68
CA LEU A 164 5.50 4.15 -15.35
C LEU A 164 4.19 4.84 -14.97
N SER A 165 3.49 5.37 -15.96
CA SER A 165 2.23 6.07 -15.77
C SER A 165 1.05 5.27 -16.32
N ARG A 166 -0.18 5.75 -16.14
CA ARG A 166 -1.37 5.16 -16.76
C ARG A 166 -1.22 5.01 -18.27
N ASP A 167 -0.60 5.98 -18.92
CA ASP A 167 -0.41 6.02 -20.37
C ASP A 167 0.55 4.91 -20.86
N ASP A 168 1.44 4.41 -20.00
CA ASP A 168 2.51 3.46 -20.34
C ASP A 168 2.26 2.03 -19.80
N SER A 169 1.39 1.92 -18.80
CA SER A 169 1.17 0.71 -18.01
C SER A 169 0.51 -0.43 -18.78
N GLY A 170 -0.32 -0.09 -19.78
CA GLY A 170 -1.16 -1.04 -20.51
C GLY A 170 -2.46 -1.43 -19.79
N SER A 171 -2.78 -0.79 -18.65
CA SER A 171 -4.00 -1.05 -17.88
C SER A 171 -4.52 0.24 -17.25
N PHE A 172 -5.82 0.49 -17.39
CA PHE A 172 -6.49 1.63 -16.74
C PHE A 172 -7.04 1.28 -15.36
N ALA A 173 -6.92 0.02 -14.95
CA ALA A 173 -7.59 -0.49 -13.77
C ALA A 173 -6.61 -1.02 -12.72
N PHE A 174 -5.66 -1.84 -13.14
CA PHE A 174 -4.77 -2.58 -12.24
C PHE A 174 -3.31 -2.30 -12.56
N LYS A 175 -2.47 -2.33 -11.53
CA LYS A 175 -1.01 -2.32 -11.62
C LYS A 175 -0.51 -3.76 -11.59
N SER A 176 0.49 -4.05 -12.42
CA SER A 176 1.13 -5.37 -12.43
C SER A 176 2.63 -5.25 -12.28
N ILE A 177 3.19 -5.99 -11.34
CA ILE A 177 4.65 -6.06 -11.14
C ILE A 177 5.31 -6.64 -12.39
N GLN A 178 4.63 -7.55 -13.10
CA GLN A 178 5.10 -8.15 -14.35
C GLN A 178 5.36 -7.12 -15.45
N ARG A 179 4.77 -5.92 -15.37
CA ARG A 179 5.04 -4.86 -16.34
C ARG A 179 6.45 -4.29 -16.22
N LEU A 180 7.04 -4.34 -15.03
CA LEU A 180 8.41 -3.89 -14.75
C LEU A 180 9.38 -5.07 -14.62
N PHE A 181 8.89 -6.19 -14.08
CA PHE A 181 9.65 -7.39 -13.76
C PHE A 181 8.87 -8.65 -14.23
N PRO A 182 8.80 -8.91 -15.55
CA PRO A 182 8.09 -10.06 -16.11
C PRO A 182 8.47 -11.43 -15.55
N SER A 183 9.75 -11.70 -15.24
CA SER A 183 10.21 -13.06 -14.90
C SER A 183 10.65 -13.22 -13.44
N ASP A 184 11.51 -12.34 -12.92
CA ASP A 184 11.97 -12.39 -11.52
C ASP A 184 11.48 -11.22 -10.67
N GLN A 185 10.63 -11.52 -9.70
CA GLN A 185 10.06 -10.56 -8.74
C GLN A 185 10.60 -10.73 -7.32
N SER A 186 11.62 -11.57 -7.13
CA SER A 186 12.18 -11.91 -5.80
C SER A 186 12.82 -10.73 -5.09
N MET A 187 13.21 -9.70 -5.83
CA MET A 187 13.93 -8.52 -5.33
C MET A 187 13.08 -7.24 -5.31
N VAL A 188 11.78 -7.32 -5.60
CA VAL A 188 10.92 -6.16 -5.78
C VAL A 188 9.99 -5.99 -4.59
N VAL A 189 9.96 -4.80 -4.01
CA VAL A 189 8.98 -4.36 -3.00
C VAL A 189 8.08 -3.29 -3.62
N VAL A 190 6.79 -3.32 -3.31
CA VAL A 190 5.82 -2.29 -3.72
C VAL A 190 5.37 -1.52 -2.48
N VAL A 191 5.30 -0.19 -2.55
CA VAL A 191 4.64 0.68 -1.57
C VAL A 191 3.54 1.44 -2.27
N ASP A 192 2.31 1.21 -1.82
CA ASP A 192 1.09 1.78 -2.39
C ASP A 192 0.03 1.85 -1.30
N ASP A 193 -0.81 2.88 -1.28
CA ASP A 193 -1.88 2.98 -0.28
C ASP A 193 -3.04 2.01 -0.60
N ARG A 194 -3.10 1.50 -1.83
CA ARG A 194 -4.14 0.62 -2.33
C ARG A 194 -3.62 -0.78 -2.61
N GLY A 195 -4.22 -1.78 -1.97
CA GLY A 195 -3.90 -3.19 -2.26
C GLY A 195 -4.72 -3.80 -3.39
N ASP A 196 -5.91 -3.27 -3.64
CA ASP A 196 -6.86 -3.77 -4.63
C ASP A 196 -6.35 -3.58 -6.06
N VAL A 197 -5.70 -2.47 -6.36
CA VAL A 197 -5.10 -2.20 -7.69
C VAL A 197 -3.95 -3.15 -8.02
N TRP A 198 -3.36 -3.82 -7.02
CA TRP A 198 -2.27 -4.78 -7.18
C TRP A 198 -2.70 -6.24 -7.03
N GLU A 199 -3.96 -6.49 -6.71
CA GLU A 199 -4.46 -7.83 -6.32
C GLU A 199 -3.74 -8.44 -5.11
N TRP A 200 -3.34 -7.59 -4.15
CA TRP A 200 -2.76 -7.98 -2.86
C TRP A 200 -1.55 -8.95 -2.94
N PRO A 201 -0.48 -8.60 -3.67
CA PRO A 201 0.67 -9.48 -3.83
C PRO A 201 1.50 -9.53 -2.54
N ARG A 202 2.27 -10.60 -2.37
CA ARG A 202 3.01 -10.86 -1.12
C ARG A 202 4.13 -9.86 -0.84
N ASN A 203 4.58 -9.12 -1.84
CA ASN A 203 5.62 -8.09 -1.77
C ASN A 203 5.06 -6.66 -1.73
N LEU A 204 3.76 -6.48 -1.48
CA LEU A 204 3.14 -5.17 -1.23
C LEU A 204 3.23 -4.76 0.25
N ILE A 205 3.71 -3.55 0.50
CA ILE A 205 3.54 -2.81 1.75
C ILE A 205 2.43 -1.80 1.52
N LYS A 206 1.25 -2.07 2.09
CA LYS A 206 0.16 -1.12 2.07
C LYS A 206 0.47 0.00 3.06
N ILE A 207 0.54 1.24 2.60
CA ILE A 207 0.67 2.42 3.46
C ILE A 207 -0.73 2.98 3.81
N LYS A 208 -0.83 3.75 4.90
CA LYS A 208 -2.05 4.53 5.18
C LYS A 208 -2.20 5.62 4.10
N PRO A 209 -3.40 5.80 3.51
CA PRO A 209 -3.65 6.90 2.58
C PRO A 209 -3.32 8.25 3.23
N TYR A 210 -2.58 9.09 2.51
CA TYR A 210 -2.23 10.43 2.95
C TYR A 210 -3.36 11.40 2.61
N ASP A 211 -4.08 11.83 3.63
CA ASP A 211 -5.30 12.65 3.52
C ASP A 211 -5.09 14.05 4.12
N PHE A 212 -4.23 14.84 3.45
CA PHE A 212 -4.01 16.25 3.81
C PHE A 212 -5.18 17.18 3.44
N PHE A 213 -5.60 17.18 2.16
CA PHE A 213 -6.77 17.91 1.68
C PHE A 213 -8.05 17.17 2.05
N GLN A 214 -8.52 17.34 3.29
CA GLN A 214 -9.65 16.57 3.82
C GLN A 214 -10.88 16.63 2.90
N GLY A 215 -11.50 15.48 2.68
CA GLY A 215 -12.65 15.33 1.79
C GLY A 215 -12.28 15.20 0.31
N ILE A 216 -11.02 15.47 -0.05
CA ILE A 216 -10.48 15.17 -1.38
C ILE A 216 -9.94 13.75 -1.37
N GLY A 217 -10.38 12.94 -2.34
CA GLY A 217 -9.85 11.59 -2.55
C GLY A 217 -8.67 11.59 -3.52
N ASP A 218 -8.27 10.40 -3.98
CA ASP A 218 -7.32 10.27 -5.08
C ASP A 218 -7.93 10.81 -6.39
N ILE A 219 -7.36 11.90 -6.90
CA ILE A 219 -7.80 12.54 -8.15
C ILE A 219 -7.47 11.72 -9.41
N ASN A 220 -6.60 10.72 -9.28
CA ASN A 220 -6.17 9.82 -10.34
C ASN A 220 -6.73 8.40 -10.17
N GLU A 221 -7.67 8.21 -9.24
CA GLU A 221 -8.30 6.91 -8.98
C GLU A 221 -8.90 6.34 -10.27
N PRO A 222 -8.67 5.04 -10.57
CA PRO A 222 -9.35 4.37 -11.67
C PRO A 222 -10.87 4.45 -11.58
N VAL A 223 -11.53 4.73 -12.72
CA VAL A 223 -12.99 4.95 -12.82
C VAL A 223 -13.83 3.83 -12.20
N TYR A 224 -13.40 2.58 -12.30
CA TYR A 224 -14.15 1.43 -11.73
C TYR A 224 -14.08 1.39 -10.20
N ALA A 225 -13.03 1.93 -9.59
CA ALA A 225 -12.86 1.93 -8.14
C ALA A 225 -13.72 3.01 -7.47
N ALA A 226 -13.87 4.17 -8.13
CA ALA A 226 -14.81 5.22 -7.70
C ALA A 226 -16.24 4.68 -7.56
N GLY A 227 -16.66 3.78 -8.47
CA GLY A 227 -17.96 3.10 -8.42
C GLY A 227 -18.18 2.22 -7.18
N LYS A 228 -17.14 1.47 -6.73
CA LYS A 228 -17.23 0.65 -5.51
C LYS A 228 -17.39 1.48 -4.23
N ARG A 229 -16.86 2.71 -4.20
CA ARG A 229 -16.97 3.58 -3.02
C ARG A 229 -18.38 4.16 -2.88
N ALA A 230 -19.05 4.46 -4.00
CA ALA A 230 -20.43 4.92 -4.04
C ALA A 230 -21.45 3.85 -3.56
N GLU A 231 -21.09 2.57 -3.62
CA GLU A 231 -21.90 1.44 -3.12
C GLU A 231 -21.69 1.16 -1.62
N ARG A 232 -20.75 1.84 -0.94
CA ARG A 232 -20.64 1.78 0.52
C ARG A 232 -21.75 2.65 1.12
N PRO A 233 -22.58 2.15 2.05
CA PRO A 233 -23.57 2.99 2.70
C PRO A 233 -22.85 4.17 3.37
N ALA A 234 -23.30 5.38 3.07
CA ALA A 234 -22.88 6.57 3.79
C ALA A 234 -23.08 6.32 5.29
N ALA A 235 -22.11 6.70 6.11
CA ALA A 235 -22.37 6.78 7.54
C ALA A 235 -23.50 7.80 7.70
N ASP A 236 -24.63 7.36 8.27
CA ASP A 236 -25.80 8.19 8.53
C ASP A 236 -25.40 9.40 9.38
N GLY A 237 -25.12 10.51 8.70
CA GLY A 237 -25.17 11.86 9.24
C GLY A 237 -26.55 12.40 8.92
N ASP A 238 -27.36 12.56 9.95
CA ASP A 238 -28.66 13.21 9.93
C ASP A 238 -28.58 14.61 9.30
N GLY A 239 -29.50 14.91 8.39
CA GLY A 239 -29.60 16.21 7.70
C GLY A 239 -30.28 16.12 6.33
N GLY A 240 -31.61 16.04 6.30
CA GLY A 240 -32.40 16.07 5.07
C GLY A 240 -32.41 17.45 4.38
N GLY A 241 -32.55 17.43 3.05
CA GLY A 241 -32.81 18.62 2.23
C GLY A 241 -32.52 18.43 0.74
N ASP A 242 -33.56 18.08 -0.01
CA ASP A 242 -33.84 18.10 -1.46
C ASP A 242 -32.78 18.40 -2.54
N GLU A 243 -32.97 17.68 -3.66
CA GLU A 243 -32.30 17.80 -4.95
C GLU A 243 -32.61 19.09 -5.73
N SER A 244 -31.67 19.43 -6.61
CA SER A 244 -31.79 20.19 -7.86
C SER A 244 -31.72 21.73 -7.80
N GLY A 245 -30.70 22.27 -8.46
CA GLY A 245 -30.57 23.71 -8.70
C GLY A 245 -29.33 24.06 -9.51
N ARG A 246 -29.47 24.12 -10.84
CA ARG A 246 -28.57 24.91 -11.68
C ARG A 246 -28.80 26.38 -11.33
N SER A 247 -27.77 27.10 -10.91
CA SER A 247 -27.79 28.58 -10.93
C SER A 247 -26.40 29.16 -11.15
N SER A 248 -26.38 30.15 -12.04
CA SER A 248 -25.28 30.99 -12.51
C SER A 248 -24.52 31.75 -11.39
N PRO A 249 -23.34 32.31 -11.70
CA PRO A 249 -22.45 32.89 -10.71
C PRO A 249 -22.78 34.37 -10.50
N GLU A 250 -23.28 34.74 -9.32
CA GLU A 250 -23.23 36.12 -8.82
C GLU A 250 -23.64 36.15 -7.35
N ALA A 251 -22.62 36.18 -6.46
CA ALA A 251 -22.61 36.75 -5.11
C ALA A 251 -21.57 36.04 -4.22
N ALA A 252 -20.28 36.29 -4.49
CA ALA A 252 -19.19 35.90 -3.59
C ALA A 252 -18.52 37.17 -3.04
N SER A 253 -19.15 37.79 -2.04
CA SER A 253 -18.43 38.64 -1.10
C SER A 253 -19.05 38.48 0.29
N ALA A 254 -18.83 37.31 0.90
CA ALA A 254 -19.08 37.09 2.31
C ALA A 254 -18.04 36.13 2.89
N ASP A 255 -17.19 36.72 3.73
CA ASP A 255 -16.38 36.13 4.79
C ASP A 255 -15.27 35.12 4.45
N ALA A 256 -14.27 35.64 3.76
CA ALA A 256 -12.92 35.08 3.68
C ALA A 256 -12.29 34.80 5.08
N GLY A 257 -12.73 35.47 6.15
CA GLY A 257 -12.22 35.32 7.52
C GLY A 257 -12.74 34.08 8.25
N ALA A 258 -14.02 33.74 8.07
CA ALA A 258 -14.63 32.52 8.61
C ALA A 258 -14.05 31.24 7.99
N ALA A 259 -13.75 31.24 6.69
CA ALA A 259 -13.11 30.11 6.01
C ALA A 259 -11.68 29.82 6.55
N VAL A 260 -10.93 30.86 6.90
CA VAL A 260 -9.59 30.73 7.53
C VAL A 260 -9.69 30.25 8.98
N ALA A 261 -10.76 30.60 9.69
CA ALA A 261 -11.02 30.09 11.04
C ALA A 261 -11.40 28.60 11.04
N ALA A 262 -12.13 28.11 10.03
CA ALA A 262 -12.47 26.70 9.85
C ALA A 262 -11.25 25.82 9.58
N LEU A 263 -10.20 26.36 8.98
CA LEU A 263 -8.95 25.64 8.69
C LEU A 263 -8.05 25.47 9.92
N ARG A 264 -8.21 26.28 10.98
CA ARG A 264 -7.29 26.30 12.14
C ARG A 264 -7.07 24.94 12.83
N PRO A 265 -8.06 24.02 12.96
CA PRO A 265 -7.83 22.67 13.47
C PRO A 265 -7.18 21.70 12.46
N MET A 266 -7.09 22.07 11.17
CA MET A 266 -6.55 21.25 10.06
C MET A 266 -5.07 21.55 9.77
N LEU A 267 -4.43 22.46 10.51
CA LEU A 267 -3.11 23.02 10.16
C LEU A 267 -1.90 22.22 10.68
N VAL A 268 -2.11 21.09 11.34
CA VAL A 268 -1.00 20.28 11.85
C VAL A 268 -0.96 18.93 11.17
N ASP A 269 0.03 18.80 10.29
CA ASP A 269 0.33 17.54 9.62
C ASP A 269 1.17 16.66 10.57
N HIS A 270 0.48 15.77 11.28
CA HIS A 270 1.07 14.80 12.21
C HIS A 270 1.41 13.46 11.56
N ASP A 271 1.32 13.35 10.23
CA ASP A 271 1.64 12.12 9.51
C ASP A 271 3.11 11.75 9.72
N ARG A 272 3.34 10.47 10.07
CA ARG A 272 4.68 9.88 10.25
C ARG A 272 4.80 8.55 9.53
N ASP A 273 3.87 8.22 8.64
CA ASP A 273 3.79 6.88 8.07
C ASP A 273 5.01 6.58 7.17
N LEU A 274 5.60 7.59 6.51
CA LEU A 274 6.84 7.39 5.74
C LEU A 274 8.06 7.07 6.60
N GLU A 275 8.10 7.52 7.85
CA GLU A 275 9.15 7.13 8.78
C GLU A 275 9.00 5.64 9.12
N VAL A 276 7.78 5.21 9.42
CA VAL A 276 7.47 3.80 9.73
C VAL A 276 7.73 2.90 8.52
N VAL A 277 7.25 3.28 7.34
CA VAL A 277 7.48 2.52 6.09
C VAL A 277 8.96 2.49 5.71
N GLY A 278 9.70 3.59 5.92
CA GLY A 278 11.15 3.61 5.74
C GLY A 278 11.86 2.56 6.62
N GLN A 279 11.50 2.49 7.90
CA GLN A 279 12.06 1.49 8.81
C GLN A 279 11.71 0.06 8.41
N ILE A 280 10.48 -0.17 7.94
CA ILE A 280 10.04 -1.48 7.45
C ILE A 280 10.86 -1.90 6.22
N LEU A 281 11.05 -1.00 5.26
CA LEU A 281 11.86 -1.25 4.07
C LEU A 281 13.31 -1.59 4.46
N GLU A 282 13.91 -0.83 5.37
CA GLU A 282 15.25 -1.16 5.89
C GLU A 282 15.30 -2.57 6.50
N ASN A 283 14.29 -2.97 7.28
CA ASN A 283 14.21 -4.33 7.85
C ASN A 283 14.09 -5.41 6.78
N VAL A 284 13.33 -5.16 5.71
CA VAL A 284 13.19 -6.08 4.56
C VAL A 284 14.54 -6.23 3.84
N HIS A 285 15.20 -5.11 3.58
CA HIS A 285 16.53 -5.08 2.96
C HIS A 285 17.57 -5.85 3.79
N GLU A 286 17.65 -5.57 5.09
CA GLU A 286 18.57 -6.27 5.99
C GLU A 286 18.26 -7.77 6.07
N ALA A 287 16.98 -8.15 6.13
CA ALA A 287 16.58 -9.56 6.12
C ALA A 287 16.97 -10.27 4.82
N PHE A 288 16.84 -9.59 3.67
CA PHE A 288 17.23 -10.13 2.37
C PHE A 288 18.75 -10.37 2.27
N TYR A 289 19.56 -9.45 2.80
CA TYR A 289 21.02 -9.52 2.71
C TYR A 289 21.72 -10.13 3.94
N ARG A 290 20.97 -10.67 4.91
CA ARG A 290 21.54 -11.28 6.13
C ARG A 290 22.32 -12.56 5.80
N ALA A 291 23.63 -12.51 5.94
CA ALA A 291 24.54 -13.66 5.82
C ALA A 291 24.52 -14.56 7.08
N PRO A 292 24.93 -15.85 6.99
CA PRO A 292 25.37 -16.58 5.79
C PRO A 292 24.21 -17.28 5.04
N LEU A 293 23.00 -17.22 5.60
CA LEU A 293 21.85 -18.03 5.16
C LEU A 293 21.21 -17.54 3.86
N SER A 294 21.34 -16.27 3.51
CA SER A 294 20.56 -15.72 2.40
C SER A 294 21.01 -16.21 1.02
N GLY A 295 22.29 -16.59 0.85
CA GLY A 295 22.86 -16.86 -0.47
C GLY A 295 22.79 -15.68 -1.45
N ALA A 296 22.35 -14.49 -1.01
CA ALA A 296 22.03 -13.34 -1.85
C ALA A 296 23.23 -12.84 -2.67
N LEU A 297 24.43 -12.95 -2.11
CA LEU A 297 25.69 -12.49 -2.72
C LEU A 297 26.46 -13.61 -3.42
N LEU A 298 26.01 -14.85 -3.32
CA LEU A 298 26.68 -16.00 -3.91
C LEU A 298 26.24 -16.16 -5.37
N ASP A 299 27.17 -16.58 -6.22
CA ASP A 299 26.84 -16.97 -7.59
C ASP A 299 25.95 -18.24 -7.61
N ASP A 300 25.32 -18.51 -8.75
CA ASP A 300 24.40 -19.64 -8.91
C ASP A 300 25.08 -21.01 -8.70
N SER A 301 26.35 -21.16 -9.10
CA SER A 301 27.10 -22.40 -8.94
C SER A 301 27.33 -22.69 -7.46
N THR A 302 27.83 -21.68 -6.73
CA THR A 302 28.08 -21.77 -5.29
C THR A 302 26.78 -22.00 -4.51
N ARG A 303 25.69 -21.33 -4.87
CA ARG A 303 24.36 -21.58 -4.25
C ARG A 303 23.89 -23.01 -4.47
N ARG A 304 24.01 -23.55 -5.69
CA ARG A 304 23.63 -24.94 -6.00
C ARG A 304 24.50 -25.95 -5.24
N GLN A 305 25.81 -25.72 -5.17
CA GLN A 305 26.74 -26.57 -4.42
C GLN A 305 26.39 -26.60 -2.92
N LEU A 306 26.09 -25.44 -2.33
CA LEU A 306 25.72 -25.30 -0.92
C LEU A 306 24.23 -25.58 -0.63
N ARG A 307 23.44 -25.90 -1.66
CA ARG A 307 21.98 -26.09 -1.59
C ARG A 307 21.24 -24.93 -0.92
N LEU A 308 21.71 -23.71 -1.16
CA LEU A 308 21.10 -22.48 -0.62
C LEU A 308 19.97 -22.01 -1.54
N VAL A 309 18.81 -21.74 -0.93
CA VAL A 309 17.67 -21.12 -1.62
C VAL A 309 17.91 -19.61 -1.69
N PRO A 310 17.82 -18.97 -2.87
CA PRO A 310 17.92 -17.52 -2.96
C PRO A 310 16.86 -16.83 -2.09
N PRO A 311 17.16 -15.65 -1.53
CA PRO A 311 16.19 -14.94 -0.73
C PRO A 311 15.10 -14.38 -1.64
N ASP A 312 13.87 -14.36 -1.16
CA ASP A 312 12.72 -13.83 -1.88
C ASP A 312 11.93 -12.90 -0.95
N VAL A 313 11.76 -11.65 -1.37
CA VAL A 313 10.94 -10.65 -0.69
C VAL A 313 9.51 -11.18 -0.45
N LYS A 314 8.96 -11.98 -1.36
CA LYS A 314 7.63 -12.61 -1.23
C LYS A 314 7.55 -13.67 -0.11
N THR A 315 8.69 -14.08 0.45
CA THR A 315 8.77 -14.93 1.65
C THR A 315 9.12 -14.09 2.88
N ILE A 316 10.06 -13.15 2.75
CA ILE A 316 10.52 -12.28 3.85
C ILE A 316 9.39 -11.37 4.33
N LEU A 317 8.71 -10.68 3.42
CA LEU A 317 7.69 -9.69 3.76
C LEU A 317 6.49 -10.32 4.51
N PRO A 318 5.91 -11.46 4.05
CA PRO A 318 4.88 -12.14 4.84
C PRO A 318 5.38 -12.65 6.19
N ALA A 319 6.63 -13.11 6.29
CA ALA A 319 7.18 -13.56 7.57
C ALA A 319 7.25 -12.41 8.59
N LEU A 320 7.65 -11.21 8.16
CA LEU A 320 7.63 -10.01 9.00
C LEU A 320 6.21 -9.61 9.41
N LYS A 321 5.25 -9.66 8.48
CA LYS A 321 3.84 -9.31 8.76
C LYS A 321 3.17 -10.25 9.76
N ARG A 322 3.33 -11.56 9.61
CA ARG A 322 2.62 -12.59 10.41
C ARG A 322 2.86 -12.49 11.92
N GLY A 323 3.96 -11.87 12.33
CA GLY A 323 4.28 -11.68 13.75
C GLY A 323 3.29 -10.73 14.46
N VAL A 324 2.59 -9.86 13.74
CA VAL A 324 1.77 -8.79 14.33
C VAL A 324 0.52 -9.33 15.03
N PHE A 325 -0.20 -10.24 14.37
CA PHE A 325 -1.43 -10.84 14.91
C PHE A 325 -1.31 -12.33 15.16
N ARG A 326 -0.09 -12.85 15.33
CA ARG A 326 0.13 -14.26 15.69
C ARG A 326 -0.71 -14.64 16.91
N GLY A 327 -1.53 -15.69 16.77
CA GLY A 327 -2.41 -16.18 17.83
C GLY A 327 -3.71 -15.38 18.02
N CYS A 328 -3.99 -14.39 17.16
CA CYS A 328 -5.27 -13.68 17.19
C CYS A 328 -6.29 -14.33 16.24
N THR A 329 -7.52 -14.49 16.74
CA THR A 329 -8.68 -14.84 15.91
C THR A 329 -9.64 -13.67 15.87
N PHE A 330 -9.93 -13.17 14.66
CA PHE A 330 -10.79 -12.00 14.44
C PHE A 330 -12.14 -12.39 13.88
N CYS A 331 -13.19 -11.77 14.42
CA CYS A 331 -14.51 -11.70 13.81
C CYS A 331 -14.84 -10.24 13.46
N PHE A 332 -15.74 -10.02 12.51
CA PHE A 332 -16.13 -8.69 12.04
C PHE A 332 -17.63 -8.45 12.22
N SER A 333 -17.99 -7.25 12.68
CA SER A 333 -19.38 -6.79 12.80
C SER A 333 -19.58 -5.43 12.11
N ALA A 334 -20.50 -5.38 11.16
CA ALA A 334 -20.80 -4.19 10.35
C ALA A 334 -19.58 -3.60 9.60
N VAL A 335 -18.52 -4.39 9.36
CA VAL A 335 -17.33 -3.98 8.59
C VAL A 335 -17.38 -4.51 7.16
N VAL A 336 -17.75 -5.79 6.99
CA VAL A 336 -17.85 -6.44 5.68
C VAL A 336 -19.29 -6.27 5.16
N PRO A 337 -19.53 -5.58 4.03
CA PRO A 337 -20.88 -5.41 3.49
C PRO A 337 -21.56 -6.73 3.12
N ARG A 338 -22.90 -6.74 3.19
CA ARG A 338 -23.69 -7.90 2.75
C ARG A 338 -23.48 -8.13 1.25
N GLY A 339 -23.31 -9.40 0.85
CA GLY A 339 -23.09 -9.78 -0.55
C GLY A 339 -21.62 -9.76 -1.00
N VAL A 340 -20.72 -9.16 -0.23
CA VAL A 340 -19.28 -9.26 -0.50
C VAL A 340 -18.74 -10.57 0.10
N PRO A 341 -18.05 -11.42 -0.69
CA PRO A 341 -17.43 -12.63 -0.15
C PRO A 341 -16.42 -12.27 0.96
N PHE A 342 -16.60 -12.83 2.16
CA PHE A 342 -15.81 -12.52 3.36
C PHE A 342 -14.29 -12.57 3.11
N ALA A 343 -13.81 -13.64 2.46
CA ALA A 343 -12.39 -13.84 2.16
C ALA A 343 -11.81 -12.85 1.12
N ARG A 344 -12.67 -12.12 0.39
CA ARG A 344 -12.26 -11.13 -0.62
C ARG A 344 -12.33 -9.69 -0.12
N HIS A 345 -12.80 -9.46 1.10
CA HIS A 345 -12.85 -8.12 1.66
C HIS A 345 -11.45 -7.67 2.09
N ASP A 346 -11.03 -6.47 1.67
CA ASP A 346 -9.67 -5.94 1.88
C ASP A 346 -9.21 -5.99 3.35
N THR A 347 -10.09 -5.63 4.28
CA THR A 347 -9.79 -5.71 5.72
C THR A 347 -9.47 -7.13 6.18
N VAL A 348 -10.16 -8.14 5.63
CA VAL A 348 -9.97 -9.56 5.96
C VAL A 348 -8.67 -10.06 5.35
N ILE A 349 -8.41 -9.70 4.08
CA ILE A 349 -7.15 -10.01 3.39
C ILE A 349 -5.97 -9.46 4.19
N MET A 350 -6.06 -8.19 4.61
CA MET A 350 -4.99 -7.50 5.31
C MET A 350 -4.77 -8.07 6.73
N ALA A 351 -5.84 -8.30 7.51
CA ALA A 351 -5.72 -8.95 8.81
C ALA A 351 -5.07 -10.35 8.70
N THR A 352 -5.48 -11.13 7.70
CA THR A 352 -4.92 -12.46 7.44
C THR A 352 -3.44 -12.39 7.04
N ALA A 353 -3.06 -11.43 6.19
CA ALA A 353 -1.68 -11.21 5.78
C ALA A 353 -0.76 -10.87 6.97
N PHE A 354 -1.31 -10.24 8.01
CA PHE A 354 -0.62 -9.91 9.26
C PHE A 354 -0.71 -10.99 10.34
N GLY A 355 -1.22 -12.19 9.98
CA GLY A 355 -1.16 -13.38 10.82
C GLY A 355 -2.41 -13.66 11.66
N ALA A 356 -3.50 -12.91 11.47
CA ALA A 356 -4.76 -13.18 12.16
C ALA A 356 -5.53 -14.34 11.48
N ARG A 357 -6.15 -15.21 12.27
CA ARG A 357 -7.19 -16.13 11.80
C ARG A 357 -8.52 -15.35 11.70
N CYS A 358 -9.09 -15.20 10.51
CA CYS A 358 -10.34 -14.45 10.34
C CYS A 358 -11.53 -15.40 10.16
N VAL A 359 -12.58 -15.23 10.98
CA VAL A 359 -13.79 -16.05 10.94
C VAL A 359 -15.04 -15.18 10.66
N PRO A 360 -16.00 -15.66 9.84
CA PRO A 360 -17.19 -14.88 9.49
C PRO A 360 -18.21 -14.81 10.63
N ASP A 361 -18.21 -15.82 11.49
CA ASP A 361 -19.17 -15.98 12.58
C ASP A 361 -18.47 -16.01 13.95
N LEU A 362 -19.14 -15.41 14.94
CA LEU A 362 -18.75 -15.43 16.34
C LEU A 362 -19.17 -16.75 17.01
N ASP A 363 -20.23 -17.40 16.52
CA ASP A 363 -20.81 -18.63 17.11
C ASP A 363 -19.80 -19.79 17.20
N ALA A 364 -19.15 -20.13 16.08
CA ALA A 364 -18.18 -21.22 16.02
C ALA A 364 -16.98 -21.06 16.98
N ALA A 365 -16.79 -19.88 17.56
CA ALA A 365 -15.62 -19.53 18.38
C ALA A 365 -15.94 -19.20 19.84
N LEU A 366 -17.22 -18.98 20.20
CA LEU A 366 -17.65 -18.87 21.60
C LEU A 366 -17.86 -20.25 22.24
N ASP A 367 -18.15 -21.26 21.43
CA ASP A 367 -18.40 -22.64 21.85
C ASP A 367 -17.11 -23.49 21.95
N ALA A 368 -15.96 -22.95 21.54
CA ALA A 368 -14.67 -23.61 21.66
C ALA A 368 -14.22 -23.74 23.13
N PRO A 369 -13.73 -24.92 23.57
CA PRO A 369 -13.20 -25.10 24.92
C PRO A 369 -12.02 -24.16 25.15
N GLY A 370 -12.21 -23.18 26.05
CA GLY A 370 -11.42 -21.96 26.11
C GLY A 370 -9.92 -22.14 26.33
N GLY A 371 -9.12 -21.79 25.32
CA GLY A 371 -7.74 -21.35 25.49
C GLY A 371 -7.70 -19.92 26.04
N ARG A 372 -7.01 -19.71 27.17
CA ARG A 372 -6.93 -18.44 27.88
C ARG A 372 -6.18 -17.37 27.05
N PRO A 373 -6.73 -16.17 26.84
CA PRO A 373 -5.95 -15.06 26.30
C PRO A 373 -5.07 -14.50 27.43
N GLY A 374 -3.83 -14.99 27.56
CA GLY A 374 -2.91 -14.49 28.59
C GLY A 374 -1.60 -15.23 28.79
N ASP A 375 -1.45 -16.49 28.38
CA ASP A 375 -0.22 -17.26 28.63
C ASP A 375 0.70 -17.30 27.39
N ALA A 376 1.09 -16.13 26.86
CA ALA A 376 2.30 -16.05 26.07
C ALA A 376 3.51 -16.09 27.02
N ARG A 377 3.97 -17.29 27.38
CA ARG A 377 5.26 -17.45 28.07
C ARG A 377 6.38 -16.95 27.16
N PRO A 378 7.31 -16.10 27.64
CA PRO A 378 8.51 -15.81 26.88
C PRO A 378 9.41 -17.06 26.92
N GLY A 379 9.51 -17.77 25.79
CA GLY A 379 10.48 -18.86 25.61
C GLY A 379 9.95 -20.24 25.17
N ALA A 380 8.69 -20.39 24.76
CA ALA A 380 8.25 -21.64 24.13
C ALA A 380 8.64 -21.66 22.65
N ALA A 381 9.73 -22.37 22.34
CA ALA A 381 10.07 -22.79 20.99
C ALA A 381 9.00 -23.78 20.48
N ASP A 382 8.60 -23.60 19.23
CA ASP A 382 7.94 -24.57 18.36
C ASP A 382 6.77 -25.38 18.95
N GLY A 383 5.58 -24.79 18.94
CA GLY A 383 4.31 -25.49 19.15
C GLY A 383 3.13 -24.66 18.66
N ASP A 384 2.39 -25.20 17.69
CA ASP A 384 1.11 -24.69 17.18
C ASP A 384 0.03 -24.73 18.27
N GLY A 385 0.08 -23.78 19.20
CA GLY A 385 -0.94 -23.58 20.22
C GLY A 385 -2.19 -22.91 19.64
N ASP A 386 -3.10 -23.72 19.11
CA ASP A 386 -4.42 -23.32 18.61
C ASP A 386 -5.31 -22.86 19.78
N GLY A 387 -5.35 -21.55 20.00
CA GLY A 387 -6.37 -20.94 20.85
C GLY A 387 -7.67 -20.81 20.05
N ASP A 388 -8.56 -21.79 20.17
CA ASP A 388 -9.72 -21.92 19.27
C ASP A 388 -10.78 -20.82 19.36
N GLY A 389 -10.70 -19.91 20.35
CA GLY A 389 -11.68 -18.84 20.55
C GLY A 389 -11.39 -17.55 19.76
N VAL A 390 -12.45 -16.78 19.44
CA VAL A 390 -12.30 -15.41 18.91
C VAL A 390 -11.69 -14.53 19.99
N THR A 391 -10.59 -13.86 19.66
CA THR A 391 -9.91 -12.95 20.57
C THR A 391 -10.37 -11.52 20.40
N HIS A 392 -10.71 -11.12 19.17
CA HIS A 392 -11.17 -9.76 18.85
C HIS A 392 -12.41 -9.76 17.96
N LEU A 393 -13.38 -8.92 18.31
CA LEU A 393 -14.47 -8.52 17.44
C LEU A 393 -14.20 -7.10 16.95
N ILE A 394 -13.97 -6.94 15.64
CA ILE A 394 -13.77 -5.65 15.00
C ILE A 394 -15.13 -5.13 14.56
N ALA A 395 -15.62 -4.08 15.22
CA ALA A 395 -16.99 -3.61 15.09
C ALA A 395 -17.08 -2.14 14.68
N GLN A 396 -17.72 -1.88 13.53
CA GLN A 396 -18.01 -0.51 13.09
C GLN A 396 -19.16 0.13 13.90
N GLN A 397 -20.08 -0.70 14.40
CA GLN A 397 -21.31 -0.26 15.08
C GLN A 397 -21.48 -1.02 16.40
N ALA A 398 -21.74 -0.29 17.49
CA ALA A 398 -21.89 -0.86 18.83
C ALA A 398 -23.17 -1.69 19.01
N GLY A 399 -24.27 -1.32 18.33
CA GLY A 399 -25.60 -1.87 18.58
C GLY A 399 -25.90 -3.25 17.97
N THR A 400 -24.90 -3.95 17.42
CA THR A 400 -25.12 -5.23 16.73
C THR A 400 -25.23 -6.41 17.69
N ASP A 401 -25.97 -7.45 17.32
CA ASP A 401 -26.09 -8.68 18.12
C ASP A 401 -24.72 -9.32 18.42
N LYS A 402 -23.80 -9.32 17.44
CA LYS A 402 -22.43 -9.80 17.63
C LYS A 402 -21.70 -9.02 18.73
N VAL A 403 -21.84 -7.70 18.77
CA VAL A 403 -21.22 -6.86 19.80
C VAL A 403 -21.83 -7.15 21.16
N HIS A 404 -23.15 -7.15 21.29
CA HIS A 404 -23.80 -7.46 22.56
C HIS A 404 -23.41 -8.84 23.10
N ARG A 405 -23.30 -9.85 22.22
CA ARG A 405 -22.85 -11.20 22.58
C ARG A 405 -21.38 -11.22 23.04
N ALA A 406 -20.49 -10.58 22.29
CA ALA A 406 -19.07 -10.50 22.63
C ALA A 406 -18.86 -9.80 23.97
N LEU A 407 -19.55 -8.68 24.23
CA LEU A 407 -19.49 -7.96 25.51
C LEU A 407 -20.01 -8.82 26.67
N ARG A 408 -21.14 -9.54 26.49
CA ARG A 408 -21.66 -10.47 27.51
C ARG A 408 -20.69 -11.60 27.86
N SER A 409 -19.90 -12.07 26.89
CA SER A 409 -18.91 -13.12 27.14
C SER A 409 -17.81 -12.67 28.12
N GLY A 410 -17.48 -11.38 28.14
CA GLY A 410 -16.39 -10.80 28.93
C GLY A 410 -14.99 -11.27 28.52
N ARG A 411 -14.84 -12.06 27.45
CA ARG A 411 -13.58 -12.70 27.01
C ARG A 411 -13.00 -12.11 25.72
N VAL A 412 -13.81 -11.39 24.95
CA VAL A 412 -13.46 -10.89 23.61
C VAL A 412 -13.15 -9.40 23.68
N HIS A 413 -12.06 -8.96 23.04
CA HIS A 413 -11.80 -7.54 22.83
C HIS A 413 -12.75 -7.01 21.74
N VAL A 414 -13.67 -6.10 22.09
CA VAL A 414 -14.56 -5.46 21.12
C VAL A 414 -13.98 -4.09 20.78
N VAL A 415 -13.39 -3.96 19.59
CA VAL A 415 -12.68 -2.75 19.17
C VAL A 415 -13.21 -2.20 17.85
N ASP A 416 -13.04 -0.89 17.63
CA ASP A 416 -13.35 -0.27 16.36
C ASP A 416 -12.31 -0.61 15.26
N PRO A 417 -12.61 -0.40 13.96
CA PRO A 417 -11.67 -0.69 12.87
C PRO A 417 -10.37 0.15 12.89
N GLY A 418 -10.35 1.25 13.62
CA GLY A 418 -9.17 2.08 13.85
C GLY A 418 -8.07 1.33 14.58
N TRP A 419 -8.38 0.40 15.49
CA TRP A 419 -7.37 -0.44 16.14
C TRP A 419 -6.59 -1.29 15.14
N LEU A 420 -7.33 -1.97 14.25
CA LEU A 420 -6.76 -2.82 13.21
C LEU A 420 -5.89 -1.99 12.26
N THR A 421 -6.40 -0.83 11.84
CA THR A 421 -5.68 0.13 10.99
C THR A 421 -4.39 0.60 11.65
N ALA A 422 -4.44 1.01 12.92
CA ALA A 422 -3.27 1.46 13.67
C ALA A 422 -2.22 0.35 13.83
N CYS A 423 -2.65 -0.89 14.09
CA CYS A 423 -1.74 -2.04 14.18
C CYS A 423 -1.03 -2.32 12.86
N ILE A 424 -1.79 -2.29 11.75
CA ILE A 424 -1.26 -2.54 10.42
C ILE A 424 -0.34 -1.41 9.95
N SER A 425 -0.69 -0.15 10.18
CA SER A 425 0.18 0.99 9.86
C SER A 425 1.51 0.92 10.62
N ALA A 426 1.46 0.53 11.90
CA ALA A 426 2.64 0.47 12.75
C ALA A 426 3.43 -0.86 12.67
N TRP A 427 2.94 -1.85 11.90
CA TRP A 427 3.48 -3.23 11.87
C TRP A 427 3.71 -3.82 13.27
N ARG A 428 2.79 -3.54 14.20
CA ARG A 428 2.83 -4.02 15.58
C ARG A 428 1.45 -3.98 16.20
N ARG A 429 1.17 -4.88 17.14
CA ARG A 429 -0.05 -4.80 17.93
C ARG A 429 0.02 -3.62 18.89
N VAL A 430 -0.86 -2.63 18.71
CA VAL A 430 -1.03 -1.52 19.65
C VAL A 430 -2.05 -1.89 20.73
N PRO A 431 -2.04 -1.24 21.91
CA PRO A 431 -3.03 -1.50 22.95
C PRO A 431 -4.46 -1.33 22.44
N GLU A 432 -5.38 -2.21 22.84
CA GLU A 432 -6.79 -2.18 22.46
C GLU A 432 -7.56 -1.05 23.15
N ALA A 433 -7.09 -0.63 24.34
CA ALA A 433 -7.79 0.28 25.24
C ALA A 433 -8.31 1.58 24.60
N PRO A 434 -7.56 2.28 23.71
CA PRO A 434 -8.03 3.49 23.06
C PRO A 434 -9.17 3.28 22.05
N PHE A 435 -9.46 2.04 21.67
CA PHE A 435 -10.35 1.68 20.56
C PHE A 435 -11.54 0.82 20.99
N TYR A 436 -11.77 0.65 22.29
CA TYR A 436 -12.86 -0.21 22.77
C TYR A 436 -14.23 0.37 22.40
N VAL A 437 -15.08 -0.51 21.86
CA VAL A 437 -16.51 -0.26 21.67
C VAL A 437 -17.25 -0.94 22.82
N GLY A 438 -17.36 -0.23 23.95
CA GLY A 438 -17.95 -0.74 25.20
C GLY A 438 -16.91 -1.04 26.29
N PRO A 439 -17.30 -1.74 27.36
CA PRO A 439 -16.39 -2.06 28.47
C PRO A 439 -15.28 -3.03 28.02
N PRO A 440 -14.07 -2.92 28.60
CA PRO A 440 -13.00 -3.88 28.35
C PRO A 440 -13.38 -5.29 28.83
N PRO A 441 -12.77 -6.35 28.27
CA PRO A 441 -12.94 -7.70 28.79
C PRO A 441 -12.51 -7.78 30.27
N ALA A 442 -13.16 -8.67 31.03
CA ALA A 442 -12.88 -8.81 32.45
C ALA A 442 -11.44 -9.28 32.64
N ARG A 443 -10.65 -8.56 33.45
CA ARG A 443 -9.29 -9.02 33.81
C ARG A 443 -9.39 -10.40 34.45
N PRO A 444 -8.48 -11.34 34.12
CA PRO A 444 -8.44 -12.61 34.82
C PRO A 444 -8.21 -12.33 36.31
N ARG A 445 -9.07 -12.88 37.17
CA ARG A 445 -8.74 -13.03 38.60
C ARG A 445 -7.50 -13.91 38.64
N LEU A 446 -6.34 -13.34 38.97
CA LEU A 446 -5.16 -14.14 39.31
C LEU A 446 -5.61 -15.11 40.41
N PRO A 447 -5.32 -16.43 40.31
CA PRO A 447 -5.56 -17.32 41.43
C PRO A 447 -4.79 -16.76 42.63
N ALA A 448 -5.48 -16.59 43.76
CA ALA A 448 -4.85 -16.21 45.00
C ALA A 448 -3.67 -17.16 45.21
N VAL A 449 -2.46 -16.61 45.26
CA VAL A 449 -1.27 -17.38 45.64
C VAL A 449 -1.57 -17.91 47.03
N GLN A 450 -1.89 -19.21 47.12
CA GLN A 450 -1.92 -19.88 48.40
C GLN A 450 -0.49 -19.78 48.93
N ALA A 451 -0.29 -18.97 49.97
CA ALA A 451 0.96 -18.93 50.69
C ALA A 451 1.29 -20.37 51.13
N ALA A 452 2.46 -20.85 50.73
CA ALA A 452 2.96 -22.14 51.20
C ALA A 452 3.03 -22.08 52.74
N PRO A 453 2.57 -23.12 53.47
CA PRO A 453 2.72 -23.17 54.91
C PRO A 453 4.22 -23.17 55.27
N ALA A 454 4.55 -22.37 56.29
CA ALA A 454 5.89 -22.05 56.74
C ALA A 454 6.69 -23.24 57.27
#